data_AF-A0A3N9U8X3-F1
#
_entry.id   AF-A0A3N9U8X3-F1
#
_cell.length_a   1.000
_cell.length_b   1.000
_cell.length_c   1.000
_cell.angle_alpha   90.00
_cell.angle_beta   90.00
_cell.angle_gamma   90.00
#
_symmetry.space_group_name_H-M   'P 1'
#
loop_
_entity.id
_entity.type
_entity.pdbx_description
1 polymer ?
#
loop_
_entity_poly.entity_id
_entity_poly.type
_entity_poly.pdbx_seq_one_letter_code
_entity_poly.pdbx_strand_id
1 'polypeptide(L)'
;MNPSDEATRGSTPVATARLRRDPRQDWIARNRLHPQHQSVLAALEDATSPPAWMGPQGRLRRNPHAVGFIGPNGRRRIDRSGVQAGATASPAGRAQTTDVQVARDRRRAVTLEAPAGWIAVVPETATGRLTEHDRDLFGLARRLADSGSKPEGAELAVVAILFGDSPPPALKQALGEAGADRVVCLAVAEGYAPEARLAACTRVDDALAPRHWLFPDTALDGGDLGRRLAVRLGERPACGVWRVEADGGLDADGSCVCRTGSGREDQPRPLPRILMALAECAEPVVETRHEARAMALEPQHAPQALQARVEDLGAVAVDPAEIALHEAPFILSGGNGVGDWPGFHRAAQALGASEGASRVAVDDGHMPRHRQVGATGTFVSARVYLAVGISGAIQHLQGIQRCDKVIAVNRDAGCDMVKRADLSVIGNGDEIFAELVRLVEAGGERGGKVDSERGDTHESRPAETSSKEALNVA
;
A
#
# COMPACT_ATOMS: atom_id res chain seq x y z
N MET A 1 14.83 75.78 -42.61
CA MET A 1 14.97 75.83 -41.14
C MET A 1 15.54 74.49 -40.70
N ASN A 2 16.51 74.49 -39.78
CA ASN A 2 17.20 73.30 -39.27
C ASN A 2 16.65 72.90 -37.88
N PRO A 3 16.99 71.72 -37.34
CA PRO A 3 17.52 70.50 -37.97
C PRO A 3 16.38 69.43 -37.91
N SER A 4 16.46 68.15 -37.50
CA SER A 4 17.51 67.19 -37.13
C SER A 4 16.90 65.79 -37.12
N ASP A 5 17.59 64.78 -37.65
CA ASP A 5 17.69 63.44 -37.03
C ASP A 5 18.77 62.58 -37.73
N GLU A 6 19.72 62.05 -36.96
CA GLU A 6 20.75 61.11 -37.43
C GLU A 6 20.44 59.69 -36.92
N ALA A 7 20.30 58.69 -37.81
CA ALA A 7 20.57 57.28 -37.51
C ALA A 7 20.50 56.38 -38.76
N THR A 8 21.60 56.35 -39.50
CA THR A 8 22.10 55.24 -40.35
C THR A 8 21.31 53.90 -40.32
N ARG A 9 20.50 53.65 -41.35
CA ARG A 9 20.06 52.29 -41.74
C ARG A 9 20.79 51.81 -43.01
N GLY A 10 22.04 51.39 -42.86
CA GLY A 10 22.83 50.78 -43.93
C GLY A 10 22.57 49.28 -44.05
N SER A 11 21.65 48.85 -44.94
CA SER A 11 21.32 47.44 -45.16
C SER A 11 22.04 46.85 -46.36
N THR A 12 23.22 46.24 -46.16
CA THR A 12 23.90 45.41 -47.17
C THR A 12 23.50 43.94 -46.99
N PRO A 13 22.87 43.29 -48.00
CA PRO A 13 22.48 41.88 -47.90
C PRO A 13 23.70 40.96 -48.10
N VAL A 14 24.09 40.23 -47.07
CA VAL A 14 25.12 39.17 -47.17
C VAL A 14 24.55 37.99 -47.97
N ALA A 15 25.16 37.70 -49.11
CA ALA A 15 24.72 36.61 -49.99
C ALA A 15 25.01 35.23 -49.37
N THR A 16 24.00 34.57 -48.82
CA THR A 16 24.10 33.19 -48.34
C THR A 16 24.21 32.22 -49.53
N ALA A 17 25.45 31.88 -49.91
CA ALA A 17 25.74 30.89 -50.93
C ALA A 17 25.10 29.53 -50.58
N ARG A 18 24.15 29.08 -51.41
CA ARG A 18 23.50 27.77 -51.23
C ARG A 18 24.50 26.66 -51.56
N LEU A 19 25.06 26.01 -50.54
CA LEU A 19 25.89 24.82 -50.67
C LEU A 19 25.16 23.73 -51.48
N ARG A 20 25.60 23.52 -52.72
CA ARG A 20 25.11 22.47 -53.61
C ARG A 20 25.75 21.13 -53.18
N ARG A 21 25.00 20.32 -52.44
CA ARG A 21 25.45 18.97 -52.04
C ARG A 21 25.75 18.11 -53.28
N ASP A 22 26.81 17.31 -53.19
CA ASP A 22 27.15 16.31 -54.22
C ASP A 22 26.28 15.05 -54.05
N PRO A 23 25.41 14.71 -55.02
CA PRO A 23 24.60 13.49 -54.96
C PRO A 23 25.43 12.21 -54.86
N ARG A 24 26.70 12.22 -55.31
CA ARG A 24 27.59 11.05 -55.24
C ARG A 24 28.07 10.80 -53.81
N GLN A 25 28.44 11.85 -53.07
CA GLN A 25 28.77 11.73 -51.64
C GLN A 25 27.53 11.30 -50.82
N ASP A 26 26.37 11.92 -51.08
CA ASP A 26 25.10 11.54 -50.44
C ASP A 26 24.70 10.08 -50.76
N TRP A 27 25.15 9.48 -51.87
CA TRP A 27 24.94 8.06 -52.17
C TRP A 27 25.96 7.16 -51.45
N ILE A 28 27.24 7.52 -51.47
CA ILE A 28 28.31 6.76 -50.77
C ILE A 28 28.03 6.70 -49.26
N ALA A 29 27.62 7.81 -48.63
CA ALA A 29 27.28 7.88 -47.20
C ALA A 29 26.05 7.03 -46.82
N ARG A 30 25.20 6.63 -47.78
CA ARG A 30 24.08 5.70 -47.55
C ARG A 30 24.45 4.23 -47.80
N ASN A 31 25.46 3.96 -48.61
CA ASN A 31 25.86 2.60 -48.96
C ASN A 31 26.98 2.08 -48.04
N ARG A 32 26.59 1.39 -46.96
CA ARG A 32 27.50 0.80 -45.94
C ARG A 32 28.53 -0.20 -46.48
N LEU A 33 28.33 -0.74 -47.68
CA LEU A 33 29.24 -1.68 -48.33
C LEU A 33 30.20 -1.00 -49.32
N HIS A 34 30.08 0.31 -49.54
CA HIS A 34 30.99 1.05 -50.41
C HIS A 34 32.36 1.26 -49.73
N PRO A 35 33.50 0.99 -50.38
CA PRO A 35 34.82 1.07 -49.73
C PRO A 35 35.16 2.44 -49.11
N GLN A 36 34.58 3.52 -49.65
CA GLN A 36 34.78 4.90 -49.18
C GLN A 36 33.70 5.38 -48.20
N HIS A 37 32.80 4.51 -47.73
CA HIS A 37 31.69 4.88 -46.83
C HIS A 37 32.19 5.54 -45.53
N GLN A 38 33.22 4.99 -44.89
CA GLN A 38 33.75 5.53 -43.63
C GLN A 38 34.45 6.89 -43.81
N SER A 39 35.23 7.08 -44.89
CA SER A 39 35.93 8.34 -45.13
C SER A 39 34.99 9.46 -45.58
N VAL A 40 33.94 9.15 -46.35
CA VAL A 40 32.88 10.12 -46.69
C VAL A 40 32.04 10.48 -45.45
N LEU A 41 31.77 9.54 -44.54
CA LEU A 41 31.14 9.86 -43.26
C LEU A 41 32.00 10.78 -42.39
N ALA A 42 33.28 10.47 -42.20
CA ALA A 42 34.18 11.32 -41.41
C ALA A 42 34.25 12.76 -41.96
N ALA A 43 34.38 12.90 -43.29
CA ALA A 43 34.38 14.21 -43.96
C ALA A 43 33.05 14.98 -43.86
N LEU A 44 31.93 14.30 -43.59
CA LEU A 44 30.62 14.91 -43.32
C LEU A 44 30.37 15.16 -41.83
N GLU A 45 31.05 14.45 -40.92
CA GLU A 45 30.96 14.65 -39.48
C GLU A 45 31.84 15.82 -38.99
N ASP A 46 33.03 16.03 -39.57
CA ASP A 46 33.85 17.23 -39.35
C ASP A 46 33.18 18.52 -39.88
N ALA A 47 32.21 18.40 -40.78
CA ALA A 47 31.42 19.51 -41.31
C ALA A 47 30.32 20.00 -40.34
N THR A 48 30.72 20.27 -39.09
CA THR A 48 30.03 21.07 -38.05
C THR A 48 28.49 20.97 -37.99
N SER A 49 27.97 19.74 -37.98
CA SER A 49 26.55 19.51 -37.68
C SER A 49 26.25 19.79 -36.20
N PRO A 50 25.44 20.82 -35.84
CA PRO A 50 25.19 21.14 -34.44
C PRO A 50 24.39 20.01 -33.77
N PRO A 51 24.66 19.69 -32.48
CA PRO A 51 24.02 18.56 -31.80
C PRO A 51 22.50 18.73 -31.62
N ALA A 52 22.00 19.96 -31.75
CA ALA A 52 20.59 20.30 -31.81
C ALA A 52 20.32 21.34 -32.91
N TRP A 53 19.14 21.28 -33.56
CA TRP A 53 18.67 22.29 -34.49
C TRP A 53 17.16 22.54 -34.36
N MET A 54 16.70 23.74 -34.69
CA MET A 54 15.27 24.06 -34.74
C MET A 54 14.61 23.39 -35.95
N GLY A 55 13.58 22.57 -35.72
CA GLY A 55 12.78 21.99 -36.79
C GLY A 55 11.79 23.02 -37.39
N PRO A 56 11.26 22.78 -38.61
CA PRO A 56 10.35 23.72 -39.29
C PRO A 56 9.04 24.05 -38.55
N GLN A 57 8.69 23.29 -37.52
CA GLN A 57 7.50 23.47 -36.66
C GLN A 57 7.89 24.01 -35.27
N GLY A 58 9.00 24.74 -35.15
CA GLY A 58 9.48 25.31 -33.88
C GLY A 58 10.00 24.31 -32.83
N ARG A 59 9.85 23.00 -33.05
CA ARG A 59 10.34 21.95 -32.14
C ARG A 59 11.82 21.68 -32.35
N LEU A 60 12.60 21.79 -31.27
CA LEU A 60 14.02 21.45 -31.24
C LEU A 60 14.24 19.96 -31.52
N ARG A 61 15.08 19.64 -32.51
CA ARG A 61 15.52 18.28 -32.85
C ARG A 61 16.98 18.11 -32.42
N ARG A 62 17.38 16.89 -32.03
CA ARG A 62 18.76 16.55 -31.65
C ARG A 62 19.27 15.38 -32.48
N ASN A 63 20.56 15.35 -32.80
CA ASN A 63 21.16 14.26 -33.58
C ASN A 63 21.44 13.04 -32.67
N PRO A 64 20.77 11.88 -32.85
CA PRO A 64 21.00 10.70 -32.01
C PRO A 64 22.39 10.09 -32.16
N HIS A 65 23.11 10.38 -33.25
CA HIS A 65 24.47 9.88 -33.49
C HIS A 65 25.55 10.78 -32.87
N ALA A 66 25.21 12.02 -32.50
CA ALA A 66 26.08 12.90 -31.73
C ALA A 66 25.98 12.62 -30.21
N VAL A 67 24.79 12.29 -29.70
CA VAL A 67 24.51 12.19 -28.26
C VAL A 67 24.57 10.74 -27.77
N GLY A 68 25.56 10.41 -26.93
CA GLY A 68 25.61 9.12 -26.22
C GLY A 68 27.03 8.68 -25.84
N PHE A 69 27.19 8.11 -24.64
CA PHE A 69 28.46 7.64 -24.08
C PHE A 69 28.74 6.16 -24.39
N ILE A 70 29.99 5.72 -24.26
CA ILE A 70 30.35 4.29 -24.38
C ILE A 70 30.35 3.67 -22.99
N GLY A 71 29.49 2.68 -22.76
CA GLY A 71 29.47 1.94 -21.49
C GLY A 71 30.62 0.94 -21.36
N PRO A 72 30.88 0.37 -20.17
CA PRO A 72 32.02 -0.53 -19.91
C PRO A 72 32.14 -1.70 -20.91
N ASN A 73 31.02 -2.23 -21.39
CA ASN A 73 30.94 -3.33 -22.34
C ASN A 73 31.17 -2.89 -23.82
N GLY A 74 31.87 -1.77 -24.06
CA GLY A 74 32.21 -1.24 -25.39
C GLY A 74 31.04 -0.74 -26.26
N ARG A 75 29.78 -0.95 -25.84
CA ARG A 75 28.58 -0.54 -26.60
C ARG A 75 28.18 0.89 -26.26
N ARG A 76 28.02 1.73 -27.29
CA ARG A 76 27.51 3.11 -27.16
C ARG A 76 26.05 3.10 -26.74
N ARG A 77 25.70 3.86 -25.71
CA ARG A 77 24.36 4.00 -25.14
C ARG A 77 23.89 5.45 -25.24
N ILE A 78 22.61 5.63 -25.53
CA ILE A 78 21.95 6.95 -25.53
C ILE A 78 21.08 7.02 -24.29
N ASP A 79 21.51 7.77 -23.28
CA ASP A 79 20.65 8.10 -22.15
C ASP A 79 19.60 9.14 -22.58
N ARG A 80 18.37 8.97 -22.08
CA ARG A 80 17.23 9.86 -22.30
C ARG A 80 16.68 10.45 -21.00
N SER A 81 17.21 10.04 -19.84
CA SER A 81 16.78 10.53 -18.52
C SER A 81 17.24 11.96 -18.22
N GLY A 82 18.35 12.40 -18.83
CA GLY A 82 18.94 13.73 -18.62
C GLY A 82 19.80 13.85 -17.36
N VAL A 83 20.04 12.75 -16.63
CA VAL A 83 20.64 12.77 -15.28
C VAL A 83 22.14 13.06 -15.28
N GLN A 84 22.87 12.80 -16.37
CA GLN A 84 24.34 12.99 -16.45
C GLN A 84 24.77 14.37 -17.00
N ALA A 85 24.23 15.46 -16.44
CA ALA A 85 24.74 16.81 -16.69
C ALA A 85 25.90 17.23 -15.75
N GLY A 86 26.22 16.44 -14.72
CA GLY A 86 27.17 16.79 -13.66
C GLY A 86 28.05 15.64 -13.17
N ALA A 87 28.79 14.98 -14.07
CA ALA A 87 29.64 13.82 -13.74
C ALA A 87 31.00 13.85 -14.46
N THR A 88 31.78 14.91 -14.28
CA THR A 88 33.18 14.98 -14.77
C THR A 88 34.13 14.25 -13.81
N ALA A 89 34.56 13.05 -14.23
CA ALA A 89 35.78 12.34 -13.83
C ALA A 89 36.17 12.23 -12.33
N SER A 90 36.23 10.99 -11.85
CA SER A 90 37.18 10.57 -10.81
C SER A 90 37.75 9.19 -11.18
N PRO A 91 39.05 8.91 -10.93
CA PRO A 91 39.73 7.72 -11.43
C PRO A 91 39.46 6.46 -10.59
N ALA A 92 39.95 5.32 -11.08
CA ALA A 92 39.61 3.99 -10.58
C ALA A 92 39.92 3.76 -9.08
N GLY A 93 38.94 3.21 -8.36
CA GLY A 93 39.04 2.73 -6.99
C GLY A 93 38.70 1.23 -6.90
N ARG A 94 39.33 0.54 -5.92
CA ARG A 94 39.23 -0.91 -5.71
C ARG A 94 37.78 -1.42 -5.59
N ALA A 95 37.58 -2.69 -5.96
CA ALA A 95 36.37 -3.42 -5.62
C ALA A 95 36.13 -3.38 -4.10
N GLN A 96 34.99 -2.83 -3.70
CA GLN A 96 34.48 -2.96 -2.34
C GLN A 96 33.54 -4.15 -2.28
N THR A 97 33.63 -4.92 -1.21
CA THR A 97 32.59 -5.86 -0.80
C THR A 97 31.28 -5.11 -0.67
N THR A 98 30.22 -5.63 -1.28
CA THR A 98 28.86 -5.11 -1.08
C THR A 98 28.36 -5.53 0.29
N ASP A 99 28.78 -4.80 1.33
CA ASP A 99 28.01 -4.72 2.56
C ASP A 99 26.57 -4.35 2.18
N VAL A 100 25.61 -5.12 2.66
CA VAL A 100 24.18 -4.82 2.47
C VAL A 100 23.87 -3.61 3.33
N GLN A 101 24.11 -2.41 2.80
CA GLN A 101 23.68 -1.16 3.40
C GLN A 101 22.16 -1.20 3.49
N VAL A 102 21.66 -1.50 4.70
CA VAL A 102 20.24 -1.36 5.05
C VAL A 102 19.78 0.00 4.53
N ALA A 103 18.79 -0.03 3.64
CA ALA A 103 18.33 1.17 2.95
C ALA A 103 17.80 2.15 4.01
N ARG A 104 18.62 3.14 4.36
CA ARG A 104 18.28 4.12 5.39
C ARG A 104 17.00 4.83 4.97
N ASP A 105 15.95 4.68 5.78
CA ASP A 105 14.69 5.39 5.59
C ASP A 105 14.98 6.89 5.50
N ARG A 106 14.43 7.53 4.48
CA ARG A 106 14.65 8.95 4.16
C ARG A 106 13.44 9.81 4.51
N ARG A 107 12.35 9.21 5.01
CA ARG A 107 11.15 9.92 5.46
C ARG A 107 11.48 10.83 6.64
N ARG A 108 10.78 11.97 6.73
CA ARG A 108 10.96 12.92 7.84
C ARG A 108 10.40 12.29 9.13
N ALA A 109 11.28 11.99 10.08
CA ALA A 109 10.85 11.61 11.42
C ALA A 109 10.07 12.78 12.07
N VAL A 110 8.91 12.50 12.65
CA VAL A 110 8.06 13.48 13.35
C VAL A 110 7.77 12.99 14.76
N THR A 111 8.01 13.87 15.73
CA THR A 111 7.79 13.63 17.16
C THR A 111 7.14 14.88 17.76
N LEU A 112 5.89 14.75 18.20
CA LEU A 112 5.18 15.78 18.94
C LEU A 112 5.26 15.45 20.44
N GLU A 113 5.82 16.36 21.24
CA GLU A 113 5.89 16.18 22.71
C GLU A 113 4.60 16.62 23.40
N ALA A 114 4.22 17.89 23.21
CA ALA A 114 3.04 18.52 23.82
C ALA A 114 2.04 18.98 22.72
N PRO A 115 1.14 18.11 22.24
CA PRO A 115 0.14 18.48 21.24
C PRO A 115 -0.96 19.36 21.84
N ALA A 116 -1.51 20.24 21.00
CA ALA A 116 -2.53 21.22 21.38
C ALA A 116 -3.95 20.66 21.44
N GLY A 117 -4.16 19.49 20.86
CA GLY A 117 -5.45 18.83 20.71
C GLY A 117 -5.31 17.57 19.86
N TRP A 118 -6.42 16.84 19.74
CA TRP A 118 -6.41 15.47 19.22
C TRP A 118 -7.35 15.30 18.03
N ILE A 119 -6.90 14.49 17.08
CA ILE A 119 -7.73 13.86 16.05
C ILE A 119 -7.67 12.35 16.31
N ALA A 120 -8.82 11.78 16.67
CA ALA A 120 -8.92 10.35 16.95
C ALA A 120 -9.24 9.59 15.66
N VAL A 121 -8.46 8.56 15.34
CA VAL A 121 -8.70 7.64 14.22
C VAL A 121 -8.95 6.26 14.78
N VAL A 122 -10.05 5.64 14.36
CA VAL A 122 -10.41 4.27 14.73
C VAL A 122 -10.27 3.38 13.49
N PRO A 123 -9.06 2.84 13.21
CA PRO A 123 -8.86 1.92 12.09
C PRO A 123 -9.51 0.57 12.39
N GLU A 124 -9.93 -0.16 11.35
CA GLU A 124 -10.49 -1.51 11.51
C GLU A 124 -9.40 -2.56 11.68
N THR A 125 -8.20 -2.34 11.12
CA THR A 125 -7.02 -3.21 11.29
C THR A 125 -7.26 -4.69 10.94
N ALA A 126 -8.08 -4.97 9.92
CA ALA A 126 -8.49 -6.32 9.54
C ALA A 126 -7.33 -7.33 9.56
N THR A 127 -7.46 -8.41 10.36
CA THR A 127 -6.43 -9.44 10.62
C THR A 127 -5.15 -8.93 11.32
N GLY A 128 -5.23 -7.84 12.10
CA GLY A 128 -4.10 -7.24 12.83
C GLY A 128 -3.15 -6.43 11.95
N ARG A 129 -3.61 -5.92 10.80
CA ARG A 129 -2.85 -5.08 9.86
C ARG A 129 -3.72 -3.94 9.35
N LEU A 130 -3.14 -2.77 9.12
CA LEU A 130 -3.85 -1.67 8.46
C LEU A 130 -4.28 -2.08 7.05
N THR A 131 -5.55 -1.84 6.71
CA THR A 131 -6.12 -1.96 5.37
C THR A 131 -5.66 -0.79 4.48
N GLU A 132 -6.00 -0.79 3.18
CA GLU A 132 -5.74 0.38 2.34
C GLU A 132 -6.62 1.57 2.79
N HIS A 133 -7.91 1.32 3.08
CA HIS A 133 -8.85 2.30 3.66
C HIS A 133 -8.35 2.89 4.99
N ASP A 134 -7.76 2.09 5.90
CA ASP A 134 -7.17 2.60 7.14
C ASP A 134 -6.06 3.64 6.86
N ARG A 135 -5.25 3.43 5.80
CA ARG A 135 -4.17 4.37 5.42
C ARG A 135 -4.73 5.65 4.83
N ASP A 136 -5.78 5.57 4.00
CA ASP A 136 -6.49 6.74 3.48
C ASP A 136 -7.09 7.57 4.64
N LEU A 137 -7.65 6.89 5.64
CA LEU A 137 -8.22 7.50 6.84
C LEU A 137 -7.16 8.23 7.69
N PHE A 138 -5.97 7.67 7.86
CA PHE A 138 -4.83 8.37 8.47
C PHE A 138 -4.31 9.52 7.59
N GLY A 139 -4.32 9.39 6.27
CA GLY A 139 -4.02 10.49 5.33
C GLY A 139 -4.99 11.66 5.48
N LEU A 140 -6.27 11.38 5.67
CA LEU A 140 -7.30 12.39 5.95
C LEU A 140 -7.10 13.04 7.33
N ALA A 141 -6.75 12.24 8.34
CA ALA A 141 -6.39 12.72 9.67
C ALA A 141 -5.18 13.66 9.66
N ARG A 142 -4.16 13.37 8.83
CA ARG A 142 -3.00 14.26 8.64
C ARG A 142 -3.37 15.57 7.98
N ARG A 143 -4.19 15.55 6.91
CA ARG A 143 -4.66 16.78 6.26
C ARG A 143 -5.37 17.71 7.25
N LEU A 144 -6.19 17.15 8.14
CA LEU A 144 -6.82 17.88 9.24
C LEU A 144 -5.80 18.38 10.27
N ALA A 145 -4.88 17.54 10.74
CA ALA A 145 -3.88 17.91 11.74
C ALA A 145 -2.98 19.05 11.24
N ASP A 146 -2.40 18.86 10.07
CA ASP A 146 -1.38 19.73 9.49
C ASP A 146 -1.99 21.06 8.98
N SER A 147 -3.29 21.10 8.63
CA SER A 147 -3.99 22.36 8.31
C SER A 147 -4.07 23.33 9.49
N GLY A 148 -4.06 22.82 10.74
CA GLY A 148 -4.00 23.65 11.94
C GLY A 148 -2.62 24.31 12.15
N SER A 149 -1.57 23.65 11.67
CA SER A 149 -0.16 23.93 11.97
C SER A 149 0.41 25.13 11.20
N LYS A 150 -0.03 26.33 11.55
CA LYS A 150 0.71 27.57 11.25
C LYS A 150 2.06 27.57 11.98
N PRO A 151 3.11 28.28 11.52
CA PRO A 151 4.43 28.31 12.17
C PRO A 151 4.47 28.94 13.58
N GLU A 152 3.38 29.57 14.02
CA GLU A 152 3.14 30.05 15.39
C GLU A 152 1.89 29.40 16.02
N GLY A 153 1.30 28.41 15.32
CA GLY A 153 0.09 27.69 15.72
C GLY A 153 0.41 26.42 16.51
N ALA A 154 -0.56 25.94 17.28
CA ALA A 154 -0.38 24.84 18.20
C ALA A 154 -0.76 23.49 17.53
N GLU A 155 0.22 22.62 17.33
CA GLU A 155 0.08 21.42 16.48
C GLU A 155 -0.91 20.38 17.05
N LEU A 156 -1.78 19.84 16.19
CA LEU A 156 -2.69 18.74 16.54
C LEU A 156 -2.01 17.38 16.36
N ALA A 157 -2.23 16.46 17.30
CA ALA A 157 -1.76 15.09 17.18
C ALA A 157 -2.86 14.16 16.65
N VAL A 158 -2.49 13.23 15.76
CA VAL A 158 -3.35 12.10 15.40
C VAL A 158 -3.09 10.95 16.37
N VAL A 159 -4.14 10.49 17.04
CA VAL A 159 -4.12 9.34 17.95
C VAL A 159 -4.89 8.18 17.33
N ALA A 160 -4.20 7.04 17.16
CA ALA A 160 -4.82 5.79 16.76
C ALA A 160 -5.47 5.12 17.98
N ILE A 161 -6.74 4.73 17.86
CA ILE A 161 -7.49 4.03 18.89
C ILE A 161 -7.63 2.56 18.48
N LEU A 162 -7.05 1.65 19.26
CA LEU A 162 -7.10 0.21 19.04
C LEU A 162 -7.90 -0.47 20.15
N PHE A 163 -8.55 -1.58 19.80
CA PHE A 163 -9.24 -2.46 20.74
C PHE A 163 -8.43 -3.74 20.96
N GLY A 164 -8.37 -4.21 22.21
CA GLY A 164 -7.54 -5.33 22.63
C GLY A 164 -6.20 -4.89 23.24
N ASP A 165 -5.21 -5.79 23.18
CA ASP A 165 -3.89 -5.64 23.79
C ASP A 165 -2.95 -4.68 23.05
N SER A 166 -1.73 -4.52 23.58
CA SER A 166 -0.67 -3.73 22.92
C SER A 166 -0.35 -4.27 21.52
N PRO A 167 -0.33 -3.43 20.46
CA PRO A 167 -0.16 -3.89 19.09
C PRO A 167 1.20 -4.54 18.87
N PRO A 168 1.28 -5.59 18.02
CA PRO A 168 2.56 -6.20 17.67
C PRO A 168 3.49 -5.18 17.00
N PRO A 169 4.83 -5.31 17.12
CA PRO A 169 5.78 -4.30 16.65
C PRO A 169 5.60 -3.89 15.19
N ALA A 170 5.19 -4.82 14.32
CA ALA A 170 4.89 -4.54 12.90
C ALA A 170 3.66 -3.62 12.72
N LEU A 171 2.59 -3.81 13.50
CA LEU A 171 1.41 -2.93 13.46
C LEU A 171 1.74 -1.56 14.06
N LYS A 172 2.49 -1.51 15.17
CA LYS A 172 2.97 -0.24 15.74
C LYS A 172 3.84 0.55 14.75
N GLN A 173 4.73 -0.13 14.02
CA GLN A 173 5.51 0.48 12.94
C GLN A 173 4.60 0.97 11.80
N ALA A 174 3.66 0.16 11.33
CA ALA A 174 2.72 0.53 10.27
C ALA A 174 1.87 1.76 10.65
N LEU A 175 1.44 1.88 11.91
CA LEU A 175 0.74 3.07 12.43
C LEU A 175 1.61 4.33 12.41
N GLY A 176 2.89 4.22 12.80
CA GLY A 176 3.83 5.36 12.72
C GLY A 176 4.11 5.78 11.28
N GLU A 177 4.16 4.82 10.35
CA GLU A 177 4.36 5.08 8.92
C GLU A 177 3.09 5.58 8.20
N ALA A 178 1.89 5.17 8.64
CA ALA A 178 0.62 5.75 8.21
C ALA A 178 0.37 7.15 8.81
N GLY A 179 1.14 7.56 9.83
CA GLY A 179 1.08 8.90 10.42
C GLY A 179 0.29 9.02 11.72
N ALA A 180 0.40 8.07 12.65
CA ALA A 180 -0.07 8.22 14.03
C ALA A 180 1.03 8.76 14.98
N ASP A 181 0.77 9.83 15.74
CA ASP A 181 1.70 10.34 16.76
C ASP A 181 1.60 9.54 18.06
N ARG A 182 0.39 9.10 18.39
CA ARG A 182 0.06 8.32 19.57
C ARG A 182 -0.75 7.08 19.21
N VAL A 183 -0.66 6.06 20.05
CA VAL A 183 -1.52 4.87 20.01
C VAL A 183 -2.09 4.62 21.40
N VAL A 184 -3.42 4.56 21.50
CA VAL A 184 -4.16 4.15 22.71
C VAL A 184 -4.72 2.75 22.46
N CYS A 185 -4.50 1.85 23.40
CA CYS A 185 -5.02 0.48 23.35
C CYS A 185 -6.08 0.32 24.45
N LEU A 186 -7.26 -0.17 24.09
CA LEU A 186 -8.43 -0.25 24.96
C LEU A 186 -8.81 -1.72 25.14
N ALA A 187 -8.65 -2.22 26.38
CA ALA A 187 -8.99 -3.59 26.74
C ALA A 187 -10.50 -3.83 26.54
N VAL A 188 -10.81 -4.47 25.41
CA VAL A 188 -12.12 -4.92 24.94
C VAL A 188 -11.88 -6.29 24.30
N ALA A 189 -12.85 -7.20 24.42
CA ALA A 189 -12.74 -8.53 23.81
C ALA A 189 -12.56 -8.46 22.28
N GLU A 190 -11.88 -9.46 21.72
CA GLU A 190 -11.88 -9.68 20.27
C GLU A 190 -13.31 -10.01 19.78
N GLY A 191 -13.54 -9.84 18.48
CA GLY A 191 -14.87 -9.96 17.88
C GLY A 191 -15.72 -8.68 17.96
N TYR A 192 -16.96 -8.79 17.50
CA TYR A 192 -17.91 -7.68 17.35
C TYR A 192 -18.62 -7.35 18.68
N ALA A 193 -17.97 -6.53 19.50
CA ALA A 193 -18.47 -6.07 20.80
C ALA A 193 -18.86 -4.57 20.80
N PRO A 194 -19.92 -4.15 20.07
CA PRO A 194 -20.19 -2.74 19.80
C PRO A 194 -20.48 -1.90 21.06
N GLU A 195 -21.20 -2.44 22.05
CA GLU A 195 -21.46 -1.73 23.31
C GLU A 195 -20.17 -1.50 24.13
N ALA A 196 -19.24 -2.47 24.14
CA ALA A 196 -17.97 -2.35 24.85
C ALA A 196 -17.01 -1.37 24.16
N ARG A 197 -16.90 -1.46 22.81
CA ARG A 197 -16.12 -0.50 22.02
C ARG A 197 -16.68 0.93 22.14
N LEU A 198 -18.00 1.11 22.16
CA LEU A 198 -18.66 2.41 22.36
C LEU A 198 -18.35 3.01 23.74
N ALA A 199 -18.40 2.21 24.80
CA ALA A 199 -18.05 2.65 26.15
C ALA A 199 -16.57 3.05 26.23
N ALA A 200 -15.69 2.31 25.55
CA ALA A 200 -14.27 2.61 25.46
C ALA A 200 -13.96 3.88 24.62
N CYS A 201 -14.67 4.12 23.51
CA CYS A 201 -14.61 5.39 22.77
C CYS A 201 -15.13 6.58 23.58
N THR A 202 -16.19 6.40 24.38
CA THR A 202 -16.69 7.44 25.28
C THR A 202 -15.58 7.86 26.27
N ARG A 203 -14.88 6.89 26.86
CA ARG A 203 -13.71 7.13 27.74
C ARG A 203 -12.57 7.90 27.05
N VAL A 204 -12.32 7.67 25.77
CA VAL A 204 -11.33 8.46 24.98
C VAL A 204 -11.83 9.90 24.82
N ASP A 205 -13.11 10.09 24.56
CA ASP A 205 -13.72 11.41 24.40
C ASP A 205 -13.66 12.22 25.71
N ASP A 206 -14.04 11.62 26.83
CA ASP A 206 -13.95 12.20 28.18
C ASP A 206 -12.50 12.61 28.56
N ALA A 207 -11.51 11.82 28.12
CA ALA A 207 -10.10 11.99 28.51
C ALA A 207 -9.28 12.89 27.58
N LEU A 208 -9.63 12.98 26.29
CA LEU A 208 -8.85 13.70 25.26
C LEU A 208 -9.62 14.84 24.58
N ALA A 209 -10.96 14.87 24.66
CA ALA A 209 -11.85 15.75 23.91
C ALA A 209 -11.44 15.94 22.41
N PRO A 210 -11.36 14.88 21.59
CA PRO A 210 -10.94 15.00 20.19
C PRO A 210 -11.77 16.00 19.38
N ARG A 211 -11.07 16.88 18.66
CA ARG A 211 -11.65 17.87 17.74
C ARG A 211 -12.32 17.20 16.54
N HIS A 212 -11.74 16.11 16.06
CA HIS A 212 -12.37 15.23 15.08
C HIS A 212 -12.15 13.76 15.45
N TRP A 213 -13.20 12.96 15.25
CA TRP A 213 -13.20 11.51 15.24
C TRP A 213 -13.36 11.03 13.79
N LEU A 214 -12.48 10.13 13.36
CA LEU A 214 -12.48 9.55 12.02
C LEU A 214 -12.69 8.03 12.10
N PHE A 215 -13.73 7.57 11.41
CA PHE A 215 -14.09 6.16 11.24
C PHE A 215 -14.15 5.82 9.74
N PRO A 216 -13.89 4.58 9.33
CA PRO A 216 -14.26 4.13 7.99
C PRO A 216 -15.79 4.03 7.86
N ASP A 217 -16.37 4.45 6.73
CA ASP A 217 -17.82 4.42 6.49
C ASP A 217 -18.32 3.05 6.00
N THR A 218 -17.94 2.02 6.75
CA THR A 218 -18.26 0.61 6.50
C THR A 218 -19.68 0.25 6.99
N ALA A 219 -20.17 -0.93 6.58
CA ALA A 219 -21.47 -1.43 7.00
C ALA A 219 -21.48 -1.96 8.46
N LEU A 220 -20.35 -2.52 8.90
CA LEU A 220 -20.12 -3.11 10.23
C LEU A 220 -18.96 -2.39 10.93
N ASP A 221 -18.43 -2.97 12.02
CA ASP A 221 -17.27 -2.51 12.80
C ASP A 221 -17.12 -0.98 12.93
N GLY A 222 -16.23 -0.35 12.14
CA GLY A 222 -15.91 1.07 12.27
C GLY A 222 -17.12 1.97 12.01
N GLY A 223 -17.92 1.63 11.01
CA GLY A 223 -19.10 2.42 10.66
C GLY A 223 -20.26 2.28 11.63
N ASP A 224 -20.52 1.10 12.19
CA ASP A 224 -21.53 0.97 13.26
C ASP A 224 -21.09 1.76 14.51
N LEU A 225 -19.83 1.59 14.92
CA LEU A 225 -19.26 2.26 16.08
C LEU A 225 -19.29 3.79 15.97
N GLY A 226 -18.89 4.35 14.82
CA GLY A 226 -18.89 5.80 14.61
C GLY A 226 -20.29 6.43 14.63
N ARG A 227 -21.28 5.75 14.04
CA ARG A 227 -22.70 6.17 14.08
C ARG A 227 -23.25 6.12 15.51
N ARG A 228 -22.89 5.08 16.28
CA ARG A 228 -23.26 4.96 17.71
C ARG A 228 -22.60 6.02 18.59
N LEU A 229 -21.32 6.31 18.38
CA LEU A 229 -20.60 7.36 19.11
C LEU A 229 -21.24 8.72 18.87
N ALA A 230 -21.66 9.02 17.64
CA ALA A 230 -22.35 10.27 17.33
C ALA A 230 -23.67 10.42 18.10
N VAL A 231 -24.50 9.37 18.16
CA VAL A 231 -25.72 9.37 18.99
C VAL A 231 -25.40 9.51 20.48
N ARG A 232 -24.32 8.87 20.97
CA ARG A 232 -23.88 8.93 22.38
C ARG A 232 -23.39 10.32 22.80
N LEU A 233 -22.71 11.05 21.90
CA LEU A 233 -22.19 12.40 22.14
C LEU A 233 -23.20 13.52 21.78
N GLY A 234 -24.33 13.20 21.14
CA GLY A 234 -25.30 14.18 20.64
C GLY A 234 -24.85 14.90 19.36
N GLU A 235 -23.81 14.39 18.71
CA GLU A 235 -23.15 14.98 17.54
C GLU A 235 -23.82 14.56 16.22
N ARG A 236 -23.77 15.42 15.19
CA ARG A 236 -24.30 15.11 13.86
C ARG A 236 -23.19 14.69 12.90
N PRO A 237 -23.05 13.39 12.55
CA PRO A 237 -21.92 12.92 11.76
C PRO A 237 -22.02 13.36 10.30
N ALA A 238 -20.91 13.26 9.57
CA ALA A 238 -20.88 13.21 8.12
C ALA A 238 -20.56 11.79 7.65
N CYS A 239 -21.38 11.27 6.74
CA CYS A 239 -21.19 9.98 6.08
C CYS A 239 -20.98 10.18 4.59
N GLY A 240 -20.33 9.22 3.93
CA GLY A 240 -19.87 9.32 2.56
C GLY A 240 -18.69 10.28 2.38
N VAL A 241 -17.96 10.66 3.44
CA VAL A 241 -16.89 11.66 3.33
C VAL A 241 -15.76 11.11 2.46
N TRP A 242 -15.48 11.77 1.33
CA TRP A 242 -14.35 11.43 0.47
C TRP A 242 -13.37 12.60 0.27
N ARG A 243 -13.71 13.79 0.76
CA ARG A 243 -12.79 14.93 0.79
C ARG A 243 -13.07 15.82 1.99
N VAL A 244 -12.00 16.38 2.55
CA VAL A 244 -12.04 17.49 3.51
C VAL A 244 -11.32 18.68 2.90
N GLU A 245 -11.89 19.87 3.09
CA GLU A 245 -11.35 21.16 2.71
C GLU A 245 -11.21 21.99 3.99
N ALA A 246 -10.02 21.88 4.61
CA ALA A 246 -9.71 22.52 5.88
C ALA A 246 -9.12 23.92 5.64
N ASP A 247 -10.00 24.90 5.53
CA ASP A 247 -9.63 26.31 5.40
C ASP A 247 -9.07 26.90 6.71
N GLY A 248 -8.24 27.95 6.57
CA GLY A 248 -8.02 28.96 7.63
C GLY A 248 -7.14 28.58 8.83
N GLY A 249 -7.14 27.34 9.32
CA GLY A 249 -6.37 26.87 10.49
C GLY A 249 -7.25 26.42 11.67
N LEU A 250 -6.66 26.30 12.86
CA LEU A 250 -7.29 25.69 14.06
C LEU A 250 -8.69 26.21 14.39
N ASP A 251 -8.96 27.49 14.19
CA ASP A 251 -10.19 28.15 14.66
C ASP A 251 -11.12 28.56 13.50
N ALA A 252 -11.00 27.90 12.35
CA ALA A 252 -11.82 28.15 11.16
C ALA A 252 -12.77 26.98 10.87
N ASP A 253 -13.98 27.32 10.42
CA ASP A 253 -15.01 26.37 10.01
C ASP A 253 -14.63 25.70 8.68
N GLY A 254 -13.86 24.61 8.75
CA GLY A 254 -13.58 23.77 7.59
C GLY A 254 -14.84 23.15 6.98
N SER A 255 -14.71 22.58 5.79
CA SER A 255 -15.80 21.86 5.12
C SER A 255 -15.40 20.43 4.73
N CYS A 256 -16.39 19.59 4.42
CA CYS A 256 -16.17 18.27 3.84
C CYS A 256 -17.19 17.98 2.72
N VAL A 257 -16.77 17.15 1.77
CA VAL A 257 -17.59 16.69 0.65
C VAL A 257 -18.02 15.26 0.91
N CYS A 258 -19.34 15.07 1.01
CA CYS A 258 -20.00 13.79 1.23
C CYS A 258 -20.56 13.26 -0.08
N ARG A 259 -20.36 11.98 -0.36
CA ARG A 259 -20.91 11.31 -1.53
C ARG A 259 -22.31 10.77 -1.22
N THR A 260 -23.29 11.20 -2.01
CA THR A 260 -24.72 10.89 -1.86
C THR A 260 -25.28 10.33 -3.17
N GLY A 261 -26.61 10.22 -3.31
CA GLY A 261 -27.25 9.77 -4.55
C GLY A 261 -26.87 8.36 -5.02
N SER A 262 -26.51 7.46 -4.09
CA SER A 262 -25.89 6.15 -4.39
C SER A 262 -24.60 6.24 -5.22
N GLY A 263 -23.70 7.15 -4.82
CA GLY A 263 -22.38 7.32 -5.45
C GLY A 263 -22.30 8.37 -6.55
N ARG A 264 -23.38 9.14 -6.78
CA ARG A 264 -23.56 9.96 -7.99
C ARG A 264 -23.50 11.47 -7.77
N GLU A 265 -23.66 11.89 -6.52
CA GLU A 265 -23.75 13.29 -6.12
C GLU A 265 -22.68 13.57 -5.07
N ASP A 266 -22.05 14.75 -5.16
CA ASP A 266 -21.07 15.23 -4.19
C ASP A 266 -21.65 16.45 -3.48
N GLN A 267 -21.95 16.31 -2.18
CA GLN A 267 -22.60 17.32 -1.35
C GLN A 267 -21.60 17.94 -0.36
N PRO A 268 -21.19 19.21 -0.55
CA PRO A 268 -20.40 19.94 0.43
C PRO A 268 -21.23 20.29 1.66
N ARG A 269 -20.61 20.27 2.85
CA ARG A 269 -21.19 20.67 4.14
C ARG A 269 -20.12 21.13 5.13
N PRO A 270 -20.47 21.87 6.20
CA PRO A 270 -19.55 22.16 7.29
C PRO A 270 -18.97 20.88 7.91
N LEU A 271 -17.69 20.95 8.28
CA LEU A 271 -16.90 19.87 8.84
C LEU A 271 -17.37 19.52 10.27
N PRO A 272 -17.96 18.33 10.52
CA PRO A 272 -18.40 17.95 11.85
C PRO A 272 -17.26 17.38 12.70
N ARG A 273 -17.52 17.27 14.00
CA ARG A 273 -16.65 16.55 14.95
C ARG A 273 -16.52 15.05 14.65
N ILE A 274 -17.49 14.43 13.96
CA ILE A 274 -17.46 12.99 13.66
C ILE A 274 -17.60 12.77 12.16
N LEU A 275 -16.53 12.21 11.57
CA LEU A 275 -16.42 11.88 10.16
C LEU A 275 -16.42 10.36 9.97
N MET A 276 -17.25 9.95 9.03
CA MET A 276 -17.30 8.60 8.51
C MET A 276 -16.84 8.69 7.06
N ALA A 277 -15.62 8.23 6.79
CA ALA A 277 -14.95 8.44 5.52
C ALA A 277 -14.92 7.18 4.66
N LEU A 278 -15.13 7.33 3.36
CA LEU A 278 -15.00 6.27 2.37
C LEU A 278 -13.51 5.90 2.15
N ALA A 279 -13.26 4.76 1.50
CA ALA A 279 -11.96 4.50 0.92
C ALA A 279 -11.61 5.57 -0.12
N GLU A 280 -10.31 5.76 -0.39
CA GLU A 280 -9.77 6.81 -1.27
C GLU A 280 -10.08 8.26 -0.80
N CYS A 281 -10.43 8.47 0.48
CA CYS A 281 -10.76 9.80 1.02
C CYS A 281 -9.56 10.77 1.13
N ALA A 282 -8.34 10.23 1.12
CA ALA A 282 -7.09 10.99 1.02
C ALA A 282 -5.97 10.08 0.49
N GLU A 283 -4.90 10.71 0.01
CA GLU A 283 -3.65 10.00 -0.28
C GLU A 283 -3.03 9.49 1.05
N PRO A 284 -2.60 8.22 1.13
CA PRO A 284 -1.79 7.71 2.23
C PRO A 284 -0.51 8.51 2.48
N VAL A 285 -0.10 8.58 3.73
CA VAL A 285 1.16 9.22 4.14
C VAL A 285 2.37 8.43 3.61
N VAL A 286 3.30 9.11 2.93
CA VAL A 286 4.53 8.48 2.41
C VAL A 286 5.81 9.27 2.69
N GLU A 287 5.71 10.53 3.10
CA GLU A 287 6.83 11.48 3.26
C GLU A 287 7.36 11.54 4.70
N THR A 288 6.49 11.30 5.69
CA THR A 288 6.82 11.36 7.11
C THR A 288 6.83 9.97 7.76
N ARG A 289 7.41 9.88 8.95
CA ARG A 289 7.31 8.72 9.84
C ARG A 289 7.13 9.23 11.26
N HIS A 290 5.96 9.02 11.81
CA HIS A 290 5.56 9.45 13.14
C HIS A 290 5.93 8.37 14.18
N GLU A 291 6.00 8.75 15.46
CA GLU A 291 6.53 7.86 16.51
C GLU A 291 5.59 6.70 16.88
N ALA A 292 4.26 6.88 16.70
CA ALA A 292 3.24 5.99 17.27
C ALA A 292 3.50 5.69 18.77
N ARG A 293 3.79 6.73 19.56
CA ARG A 293 4.13 6.60 20.99
C ARG A 293 2.92 6.03 21.74
N ALA A 294 3.14 4.97 22.53
CA ALA A 294 2.06 4.38 23.31
C ALA A 294 1.57 5.37 24.37
N MET A 295 0.25 5.49 24.52
CA MET A 295 -0.38 6.42 25.46
C MET A 295 -1.45 5.67 26.26
N ALA A 296 -1.31 5.68 27.59
CA ALA A 296 -2.34 5.18 28.50
C ALA A 296 -3.39 6.27 28.74
N LEU A 297 -4.63 5.87 29.03
CA LEU A 297 -5.66 6.75 29.56
C LEU A 297 -5.78 6.56 31.07
N GLU A 298 -5.88 7.66 31.82
CA GLU A 298 -5.96 7.60 33.28
C GLU A 298 -7.16 6.78 33.79
N PRO A 299 -7.02 6.01 34.89
CA PRO A 299 -8.08 5.11 35.39
C PRO A 299 -9.38 5.82 35.80
N GLN A 300 -9.29 7.10 36.17
CA GLN A 300 -10.42 7.91 36.64
C GLN A 300 -11.55 8.07 35.61
N HIS A 301 -11.24 7.92 34.32
CA HIS A 301 -12.22 7.91 33.22
C HIS A 301 -12.81 6.50 33.05
N ALA A 302 -13.22 5.84 34.13
CA ALA A 302 -13.71 4.47 34.09
C ALA A 302 -14.99 4.39 33.22
N PRO A 303 -15.05 3.52 32.20
CA PRO A 303 -16.15 3.54 31.25
C PRO A 303 -17.45 3.13 31.94
N GLN A 304 -18.52 3.89 31.71
CA GLN A 304 -19.86 3.48 32.13
C GLN A 304 -20.23 2.18 31.40
N ALA A 305 -20.21 1.05 32.12
CA ALA A 305 -20.42 -0.27 31.54
C ALA A 305 -21.79 -0.35 30.84
N LEU A 306 -21.76 -0.41 29.51
CA LEU A 306 -22.96 -0.60 28.70
C LEU A 306 -23.30 -2.10 28.67
N GLN A 307 -24.55 -2.43 28.98
CA GLN A 307 -25.05 -3.80 28.89
C GLN A 307 -24.96 -4.28 27.44
N ALA A 308 -24.12 -5.27 27.16
CA ALA A 308 -24.04 -5.93 25.86
C ALA A 308 -25.42 -6.48 25.46
N ARG A 309 -25.79 -6.26 24.19
CA ARG A 309 -27.05 -6.74 23.60
C ARG A 309 -26.84 -7.63 22.38
N VAL A 310 -25.61 -7.67 21.88
CA VAL A 310 -25.17 -8.57 20.80
C VAL A 310 -24.17 -9.55 21.40
N GLU A 311 -24.30 -10.82 21.01
CA GLU A 311 -23.32 -11.87 21.22
C GLU A 311 -22.67 -12.17 19.86
N ASP A 312 -21.34 -12.14 19.79
CA ASP A 312 -20.62 -12.54 18.58
C ASP A 312 -20.42 -14.06 18.59
N LEU A 313 -20.97 -14.72 17.57
CA LEU A 313 -20.84 -16.18 17.38
C LEU A 313 -19.61 -16.55 16.52
N GLY A 314 -18.78 -15.56 16.18
CA GLY A 314 -17.58 -15.70 15.39
C GLY A 314 -17.83 -15.59 13.88
N ALA A 315 -16.74 -15.49 13.12
CA ALA A 315 -16.80 -15.47 11.66
C ALA A 315 -17.30 -16.81 11.11
N VAL A 316 -18.37 -16.79 10.33
CA VAL A 316 -18.82 -17.95 9.56
C VAL A 316 -17.73 -18.32 8.55
N ALA A 317 -17.30 -19.59 8.57
CA ALA A 317 -16.29 -20.09 7.63
C ALA A 317 -16.84 -20.10 6.19
N VAL A 318 -16.43 -19.11 5.40
CA VAL A 318 -16.59 -19.11 3.93
C VAL A 318 -15.54 -20.03 3.33
N ASP A 319 -15.90 -20.81 2.31
CA ASP A 319 -14.95 -21.66 1.59
C ASP A 319 -13.87 -20.78 0.90
N PRO A 320 -12.56 -21.02 1.12
CA PRO A 320 -11.49 -20.33 0.40
C PRO A 320 -11.56 -20.48 -1.14
N ALA A 321 -12.29 -21.50 -1.64
CA ALA A 321 -12.64 -21.69 -3.05
C ALA A 321 -13.78 -20.77 -3.55
N GLU A 322 -14.52 -20.10 -2.67
CA GLU A 322 -15.50 -19.06 -3.01
C GLU A 322 -14.94 -17.63 -2.83
N ILE A 323 -13.96 -17.42 -1.94
CA ILE A 323 -13.31 -16.11 -1.73
C ILE A 323 -12.65 -15.60 -3.03
N ALA A 324 -12.93 -14.35 -3.39
CA ALA A 324 -12.35 -13.69 -4.56
C ALA A 324 -10.86 -13.37 -4.35
N LEU A 325 -10.01 -13.70 -5.32
CA LEU A 325 -8.55 -13.64 -5.16
C LEU A 325 -7.96 -12.29 -4.70
N HIS A 326 -8.61 -11.17 -5.00
CA HIS A 326 -8.14 -9.85 -4.56
C HIS A 326 -8.33 -9.58 -3.06
N GLU A 327 -9.24 -10.30 -2.41
CA GLU A 327 -9.54 -10.21 -0.96
C GLU A 327 -8.86 -11.34 -0.16
N ALA A 328 -8.39 -12.39 -0.85
CA ALA A 328 -7.87 -13.61 -0.23
C ALA A 328 -6.63 -13.34 0.65
N PRO A 329 -6.69 -13.59 1.97
CA PRO A 329 -5.59 -13.28 2.88
C PRO A 329 -4.42 -14.26 2.76
N PHE A 330 -4.67 -15.50 2.29
CA PHE A 330 -3.66 -16.52 2.01
C PHE A 330 -3.98 -17.16 0.66
N ILE A 331 -3.03 -17.10 -0.28
CA ILE A 331 -3.15 -17.70 -1.60
C ILE A 331 -2.09 -18.79 -1.76
N LEU A 332 -2.52 -20.00 -2.10
CA LEU A 332 -1.67 -21.05 -2.65
C LEU A 332 -1.81 -21.00 -4.18
N SER A 333 -0.70 -20.78 -4.91
CA SER A 333 -0.73 -20.50 -6.35
C SER A 333 0.12 -21.46 -7.17
N GLY A 334 -0.51 -22.14 -8.13
CA GLY A 334 0.09 -23.16 -8.96
C GLY A 334 0.67 -22.65 -10.29
N GLY A 335 1.81 -23.21 -10.69
CA GLY A 335 2.46 -22.94 -11.98
C GLY A 335 2.70 -24.20 -12.81
N ASN A 336 3.33 -24.03 -13.98
CA ASN A 336 3.76 -25.11 -14.89
C ASN A 336 4.63 -26.17 -14.18
N GLY A 337 5.28 -25.85 -13.05
CA GLY A 337 6.06 -26.80 -12.26
C GLY A 337 5.25 -27.71 -11.31
N VAL A 338 3.92 -27.61 -11.26
CA VAL A 338 3.04 -28.51 -10.51
C VAL A 338 2.75 -29.77 -11.33
N GLY A 339 3.04 -30.95 -10.76
CA GLY A 339 2.69 -32.25 -11.36
C GLY A 339 1.39 -32.81 -10.79
N ASP A 340 1.26 -32.86 -9.47
CA ASP A 340 0.08 -33.38 -8.76
C ASP A 340 -0.91 -32.25 -8.43
N TRP A 341 -1.78 -31.92 -9.39
CA TRP A 341 -2.89 -30.99 -9.17
C TRP A 341 -3.92 -31.51 -8.13
N PRO A 342 -4.32 -32.79 -8.12
CA PRO A 342 -5.08 -33.36 -6.99
C PRO A 342 -4.38 -33.22 -5.62
N GLY A 343 -3.06 -33.22 -5.57
CA GLY A 343 -2.26 -32.86 -4.39
C GLY A 343 -2.35 -31.37 -4.04
N PHE A 344 -2.18 -30.49 -5.03
CA PHE A 344 -2.33 -29.03 -4.90
C PHE A 344 -3.68 -28.65 -4.29
N HIS A 345 -4.79 -29.18 -4.81
CA HIS A 345 -6.14 -28.87 -4.32
C HIS A 345 -6.35 -29.33 -2.85
N ARG A 346 -5.87 -30.52 -2.49
CA ARG A 346 -5.91 -31.01 -1.10
C ARG A 346 -5.03 -30.17 -0.17
N ALA A 347 -3.87 -29.71 -0.64
CA ALA A 347 -3.03 -28.78 0.11
C ALA A 347 -3.70 -27.41 0.30
N ALA A 348 -4.39 -26.88 -0.71
CA ALA A 348 -5.16 -25.63 -0.60
C ALA A 348 -6.26 -25.74 0.46
N GLN A 349 -7.06 -26.81 0.38
CA GLN A 349 -8.13 -27.11 1.33
C GLN A 349 -7.60 -27.27 2.76
N ALA A 350 -6.57 -28.08 2.97
CA ALA A 350 -5.97 -28.29 4.29
C ALA A 350 -5.39 -26.99 4.89
N LEU A 351 -4.75 -26.16 4.06
CA LEU A 351 -4.17 -24.88 4.48
C LEU A 351 -5.20 -23.75 4.68
N GLY A 352 -6.48 -23.96 4.33
CA GLY A 352 -7.48 -22.90 4.30
C GLY A 352 -7.15 -21.78 3.31
N ALA A 353 -6.40 -22.10 2.25
CA ALA A 353 -5.83 -21.12 1.32
C ALA A 353 -6.66 -21.03 0.04
N SER A 354 -6.88 -19.81 -0.46
CA SER A 354 -7.55 -19.61 -1.74
C SER A 354 -6.63 -20.02 -2.89
N GLU A 355 -7.16 -20.81 -3.83
CA GLU A 355 -6.39 -21.28 -4.98
C GLU A 355 -6.13 -20.16 -5.99
N GLY A 356 -4.87 -19.97 -6.37
CA GLY A 356 -4.46 -19.14 -7.49
C GLY A 356 -3.72 -19.96 -8.55
N ALA A 357 -3.54 -19.38 -9.73
CA ALA A 357 -2.70 -19.96 -10.76
C ALA A 357 -1.95 -18.91 -11.58
N SER A 358 -0.77 -19.29 -12.07
CA SER A 358 -0.13 -18.59 -13.17
C SER A 358 -0.95 -18.71 -14.46
N ARG A 359 -0.78 -17.77 -15.38
CA ARG A 359 -1.41 -17.82 -16.70
C ARG A 359 -1.15 -19.13 -17.44
N VAL A 360 0.02 -19.75 -17.30
CA VAL A 360 0.37 -20.98 -18.03
C VAL A 360 -0.55 -22.12 -17.59
N ALA A 361 -0.62 -22.40 -16.29
CA ALA A 361 -1.54 -23.41 -15.74
C ALA A 361 -3.03 -23.17 -16.06
N VAL A 362 -3.43 -21.90 -16.26
CA VAL A 362 -4.79 -21.52 -16.71
C VAL A 362 -5.00 -21.76 -18.20
N ASP A 363 -4.03 -21.42 -19.05
CA ASP A 363 -4.08 -21.66 -20.50
C ASP A 363 -3.95 -23.17 -20.82
N ASP A 364 -3.28 -23.95 -19.97
CA ASP A 364 -3.20 -25.42 -20.01
C ASP A 364 -4.46 -26.13 -19.45
N GLY A 365 -5.39 -25.38 -18.85
CA GLY A 365 -6.69 -25.89 -18.38
C GLY A 365 -6.72 -26.49 -16.97
N HIS A 366 -5.64 -26.38 -16.19
CA HIS A 366 -5.60 -26.86 -14.79
C HIS A 366 -6.41 -25.98 -13.82
N MET A 367 -6.73 -24.74 -14.21
CA MET A 367 -7.40 -23.77 -13.32
C MET A 367 -8.25 -22.76 -14.14
N PRO A 368 -9.47 -22.39 -13.72
CA PRO A 368 -10.29 -21.41 -14.44
C PRO A 368 -9.70 -19.99 -14.41
N ARG A 369 -10.00 -19.19 -15.45
CA ARG A 369 -9.44 -17.83 -15.63
C ARG A 369 -9.64 -16.85 -14.48
N HIS A 370 -10.70 -17.01 -13.68
CA HIS A 370 -10.94 -16.12 -12.53
C HIS A 370 -9.92 -16.34 -11.38
N ARG A 371 -9.16 -17.45 -11.39
CA ARG A 371 -8.04 -17.70 -10.48
C ARG A 371 -6.66 -17.30 -11.06
N GLN A 372 -6.62 -16.68 -12.23
CA GLN A 372 -5.37 -16.28 -12.88
C GLN A 372 -4.76 -15.04 -12.18
N VAL A 373 -3.53 -15.15 -11.66
CA VAL A 373 -2.79 -14.04 -11.05
C VAL A 373 -1.82 -13.40 -12.06
N GLY A 374 -1.68 -12.08 -12.01
CA GLY A 374 -0.74 -11.31 -12.84
C GLY A 374 -1.38 -10.17 -13.62
N ALA A 375 -0.58 -9.41 -14.36
CA ALA A 375 -0.97 -8.19 -15.10
C ALA A 375 -1.99 -8.39 -16.25
N THR A 376 -2.48 -9.62 -16.48
CA THR A 376 -3.59 -9.94 -17.40
C THR A 376 -4.67 -10.80 -16.72
N GLY A 377 -4.67 -10.84 -15.40
CA GLY A 377 -5.65 -11.46 -14.51
C GLY A 377 -5.80 -10.59 -13.26
N THR A 378 -5.95 -11.21 -12.10
CA THR A 378 -6.14 -10.50 -10.82
C THR A 378 -4.81 -10.05 -10.20
N PHE A 379 -4.80 -8.82 -9.69
CA PHE A 379 -3.76 -8.30 -8.78
C PHE A 379 -4.15 -8.63 -7.33
N VAL A 380 -3.19 -9.02 -6.49
CA VAL A 380 -3.44 -9.56 -5.17
C VAL A 380 -2.48 -8.99 -4.10
N SER A 381 -3.03 -8.76 -2.91
CA SER A 381 -2.37 -8.14 -1.74
C SER A 381 -2.33 -9.08 -0.53
N ALA A 382 -2.27 -10.39 -0.79
CA ALA A 382 -2.35 -11.43 0.23
C ALA A 382 -1.26 -11.31 1.32
N ARG A 383 -1.64 -11.65 2.57
CA ARG A 383 -0.75 -11.68 3.74
C ARG A 383 0.37 -12.72 3.55
N VAL A 384 0.06 -13.81 2.86
CA VAL A 384 0.97 -14.87 2.40
C VAL A 384 0.60 -15.29 0.98
N TYR A 385 1.59 -15.40 0.10
CA TYR A 385 1.46 -15.91 -1.27
C TYR A 385 2.45 -17.06 -1.48
N LEU A 386 1.95 -18.29 -1.49
CA LEU A 386 2.75 -19.51 -1.68
C LEU A 386 2.76 -19.89 -3.17
N ALA A 387 3.83 -19.53 -3.88
CA ALA A 387 4.03 -19.79 -5.30
C ALA A 387 4.73 -21.13 -5.52
N VAL A 388 4.02 -22.13 -6.06
CA VAL A 388 4.57 -23.47 -6.33
C VAL A 388 4.68 -23.73 -7.83
N GLY A 389 5.89 -24.02 -8.30
CA GLY A 389 6.15 -24.29 -9.72
C GLY A 389 6.03 -23.06 -10.64
N ILE A 390 6.05 -21.85 -10.08
CA ILE A 390 5.96 -20.58 -10.83
C ILE A 390 7.37 -20.01 -11.04
N SER A 391 7.73 -19.68 -12.29
CA SER A 391 9.04 -19.12 -12.67
C SER A 391 9.22 -17.63 -12.37
N GLY A 392 8.11 -16.89 -12.24
CA GLY A 392 8.14 -15.46 -11.91
C GLY A 392 8.38 -14.54 -13.09
N ALA A 393 7.77 -14.81 -14.25
CA ALA A 393 7.72 -13.84 -15.35
C ALA A 393 7.19 -12.47 -14.85
N ILE A 394 7.71 -11.37 -15.40
CA ILE A 394 7.44 -9.99 -14.93
C ILE A 394 5.94 -9.71 -14.77
N GLN A 395 5.12 -10.21 -15.71
CA GLN A 395 3.66 -10.06 -15.69
C GLN A 395 3.02 -10.73 -14.46
N HIS A 396 3.56 -11.86 -14.00
CA HIS A 396 3.10 -12.51 -12.76
C HIS A 396 3.57 -11.72 -11.54
N LEU A 397 4.83 -11.29 -11.51
CA LEU A 397 5.41 -10.53 -10.39
C LEU A 397 4.70 -9.18 -10.15
N GLN A 398 4.24 -8.51 -11.22
CA GLN A 398 3.40 -7.31 -11.12
C GLN A 398 2.09 -7.59 -10.37
N GLY A 399 1.46 -8.75 -10.59
CA GLY A 399 0.21 -9.12 -9.90
C GLY A 399 0.37 -9.38 -8.40
N ILE A 400 1.58 -9.71 -7.93
CA ILE A 400 1.87 -10.01 -6.53
C ILE A 400 2.75 -8.95 -5.85
N GLN A 401 2.87 -7.76 -6.45
CA GLN A 401 3.76 -6.70 -5.94
C GLN A 401 3.39 -6.27 -4.52
N ARG A 402 2.08 -6.24 -4.19
CA ARG A 402 1.53 -5.87 -2.86
C ARG A 402 1.43 -7.05 -1.87
N CYS A 403 1.91 -8.26 -2.20
CA CYS A 403 1.88 -9.39 -1.26
C CYS A 403 2.94 -9.25 -0.16
N ASP A 404 2.54 -9.33 1.10
CA ASP A 404 3.40 -9.07 2.26
C ASP A 404 4.51 -10.12 2.43
N LYS A 405 4.22 -11.39 2.17
CA LYS A 405 5.17 -12.51 2.29
C LYS A 405 5.00 -13.45 1.10
N VAL A 406 5.99 -13.51 0.21
CA VAL A 406 6.02 -14.45 -0.92
C VAL A 406 6.90 -15.63 -0.56
N ILE A 407 6.32 -16.84 -0.58
CA ILE A 407 7.04 -18.10 -0.40
C ILE A 407 7.15 -18.77 -1.77
N ALA A 408 8.34 -19.17 -2.20
CA ALA A 408 8.55 -19.81 -3.49
C ALA A 408 9.03 -21.26 -3.36
N VAL A 409 8.30 -22.19 -3.96
CA VAL A 409 8.70 -23.59 -4.11
C VAL A 409 8.96 -23.85 -5.59
N ASN A 410 10.22 -24.11 -5.96
CA ASN A 410 10.59 -24.36 -7.36
C ASN A 410 11.79 -25.32 -7.44
N ARG A 411 11.88 -26.10 -8.53
CA ARG A 411 13.05 -26.94 -8.84
C ARG A 411 14.22 -26.09 -9.38
N ASP A 412 13.95 -24.89 -9.93
CA ASP A 412 14.96 -23.93 -10.39
C ASP A 412 15.22 -22.80 -9.38
N ALA A 413 16.42 -22.78 -8.81
CA ALA A 413 16.91 -21.71 -7.92
C ALA A 413 17.29 -20.41 -8.65
N GLY A 414 17.44 -20.45 -9.98
CA GLY A 414 17.76 -19.29 -10.81
C GLY A 414 16.55 -18.45 -11.23
N CYS A 415 15.32 -18.91 -10.97
CA CYS A 415 14.10 -18.26 -11.44
C CYS A 415 13.80 -16.92 -10.72
N ASP A 416 13.03 -16.04 -11.36
CA ASP A 416 12.76 -14.70 -10.84
C ASP A 416 11.76 -14.72 -9.66
N MET A 417 10.92 -15.76 -9.54
CA MET A 417 10.06 -15.95 -8.37
C MET A 417 10.90 -16.20 -7.09
N VAL A 418 11.95 -17.02 -7.16
CA VAL A 418 12.87 -17.27 -6.04
C VAL A 418 13.59 -15.98 -5.61
N LYS A 419 13.85 -15.04 -6.54
CA LYS A 419 14.46 -13.73 -6.25
C LYS A 419 13.49 -12.73 -5.62
N ARG A 420 12.17 -12.88 -5.83
CA ARG A 420 11.12 -12.09 -5.16
C ARG A 420 10.76 -12.66 -3.79
N ALA A 421 11.02 -13.93 -3.54
CA ALA A 421 10.54 -14.63 -2.36
C ALA A 421 11.23 -14.16 -1.06
N ASP A 422 10.42 -13.98 -0.02
CA ASP A 422 10.83 -13.81 1.37
C ASP A 422 11.39 -15.13 1.95
N LEU A 423 10.91 -16.26 1.44
CA LEU A 423 11.39 -17.62 1.74
C LEU A 423 11.35 -18.46 0.47
N SER A 424 12.46 -19.12 0.12
CA SER A 424 12.51 -20.05 -1.01
C SER A 424 12.88 -21.47 -0.58
N VAL A 425 12.25 -22.45 -1.21
CA VAL A 425 12.49 -23.88 -1.03
C VAL A 425 12.80 -24.47 -2.40
N ILE A 426 14.02 -24.97 -2.57
CA ILE A 426 14.49 -25.59 -3.81
C ILE A 426 14.22 -27.08 -3.75
N GLY A 427 13.21 -27.55 -4.47
CA GLY A 427 12.70 -28.92 -4.33
C GLY A 427 11.46 -29.20 -5.16
N ASN A 428 10.86 -30.36 -4.93
CA ASN A 428 9.66 -30.79 -5.65
C ASN A 428 8.38 -30.26 -4.97
N GLY A 429 7.51 -29.59 -5.74
CA GLY A 429 6.21 -29.13 -5.23
C GLY A 429 5.29 -30.28 -4.80
N ASP A 430 5.30 -31.39 -5.54
CA ASP A 430 4.40 -32.51 -5.33
C ASP A 430 4.65 -33.20 -3.97
N GLU A 431 5.92 -33.39 -3.62
CA GLU A 431 6.36 -33.90 -2.30
C GLU A 431 6.00 -32.92 -1.16
N ILE A 432 6.11 -31.61 -1.43
CA ILE A 432 5.81 -30.56 -0.46
C ILE A 432 4.29 -30.45 -0.19
N PHE A 433 3.42 -30.68 -1.18
CA PHE A 433 1.97 -30.78 -0.93
C PHE A 433 1.64 -31.93 0.03
N ALA A 434 2.21 -33.12 -0.22
CA ALA A 434 1.96 -34.29 0.62
C ALA A 434 2.42 -34.07 2.08
N GLU A 435 3.61 -33.51 2.27
CA GLU A 435 4.14 -33.23 3.62
C GLU A 435 3.40 -32.07 4.31
N LEU A 436 2.98 -31.03 3.58
CA LEU A 436 2.16 -29.95 4.13
C LEU A 436 0.80 -30.45 4.63
N VAL A 437 0.08 -31.26 3.85
CA VAL A 437 -1.19 -31.89 4.27
C VAL A 437 -0.95 -32.72 5.53
N ARG A 438 0.04 -33.61 5.52
CA ARG A 438 0.38 -34.48 6.66
C ARG A 438 0.75 -33.70 7.94
N LEU A 439 1.44 -32.56 7.80
CA LEU A 439 1.81 -31.70 8.93
C LEU A 439 0.63 -30.89 9.48
N VAL A 440 -0.30 -30.46 8.63
CA VAL A 440 -1.52 -29.76 9.05
C VAL A 440 -2.48 -30.73 9.75
N GLU A 441 -2.71 -31.92 9.19
CA GLU A 441 -3.55 -32.96 9.80
C GLU A 441 -3.01 -33.37 11.19
N ALA A 442 -1.72 -33.71 11.27
CA ALA A 442 -1.06 -34.03 12.54
C ALA A 442 -0.81 -32.81 13.46
N GLY A 443 -1.20 -31.61 13.01
CA GLY A 443 -1.19 -30.36 13.77
C GLY A 443 -2.57 -30.03 14.35
N GLY A 444 -3.65 -30.29 13.61
CA GLY A 444 -5.04 -30.13 14.07
C GLY A 444 -5.34 -30.97 15.33
N GLU A 445 -4.84 -32.21 15.36
CA GLU A 445 -4.90 -33.09 16.54
C GLU A 445 -4.22 -32.51 17.79
N ARG A 446 -3.33 -31.52 17.64
CA ARG A 446 -2.64 -30.84 18.75
C ARG A 446 -3.29 -29.52 19.10
N GLY A 447 -3.77 -28.75 18.11
CA GLY A 447 -4.48 -27.49 18.33
C GLY A 447 -5.67 -27.67 19.26
N GLY A 448 -6.59 -28.59 18.90
CA GLY A 448 -7.75 -28.92 19.73
C GLY A 448 -7.42 -29.46 21.13
N LYS A 449 -6.16 -29.87 21.37
CA LYS A 449 -5.69 -30.29 22.70
C LYS A 449 -5.11 -29.13 23.51
N VAL A 450 -4.33 -28.24 22.89
CA VAL A 450 -3.78 -27.03 23.52
C VAL A 450 -4.89 -26.10 24.02
N ASP A 451 -6.00 -25.99 23.29
CA ASP A 451 -7.15 -25.20 23.72
C ASP A 451 -7.92 -25.89 24.85
N SER A 452 -8.02 -27.23 24.84
CA SER A 452 -8.63 -27.99 25.94
C SER A 452 -7.84 -27.91 27.25
N GLU A 453 -6.50 -27.97 27.18
CA GLU A 453 -5.61 -27.93 28.36
C GLU A 453 -5.43 -26.51 28.93
N ARG A 454 -6.02 -25.48 28.30
CA ARG A 454 -6.10 -24.09 28.79
C ARG A 454 -7.44 -23.69 29.39
N GLY A 455 -8.50 -24.48 29.18
CA GLY A 455 -9.83 -24.18 29.72
C GLY A 455 -10.02 -24.55 31.20
N ASP A 456 -9.26 -25.54 31.69
CA ASP A 456 -9.63 -26.29 32.89
C ASP A 456 -8.84 -25.89 34.16
N THR A 457 -8.80 -24.58 34.46
CA THR A 457 -8.32 -24.06 35.76
C THR A 457 -9.31 -23.08 36.39
N HIS A 458 -10.54 -23.53 36.65
CA HIS A 458 -11.45 -22.85 37.56
C HIS A 458 -12.01 -23.82 38.61
N GLU A 459 -11.96 -23.43 39.89
CA GLU A 459 -12.30 -24.31 41.02
C GLU A 459 -13.75 -24.80 41.00
N SER A 460 -13.92 -26.12 41.07
CA SER A 460 -15.22 -26.77 41.19
C SER A 460 -15.82 -26.59 42.59
N ARG A 461 -16.73 -25.63 42.74
CA ARG A 461 -17.61 -25.55 43.92
C ARG A 461 -18.77 -26.56 43.77
N PRO A 462 -19.15 -27.28 44.84
CA PRO A 462 -20.17 -28.33 44.76
C PRO A 462 -21.58 -27.75 44.52
N ALA A 463 -22.42 -28.52 43.83
CA ALA A 463 -23.79 -28.13 43.53
C ALA A 463 -24.71 -28.21 44.76
N GLU A 464 -25.46 -27.14 45.03
CA GLU A 464 -26.56 -27.17 45.99
C GLU A 464 -27.81 -27.80 45.36
N THR A 465 -28.44 -28.73 46.09
CA THR A 465 -29.62 -29.45 45.61
C THR A 465 -30.89 -28.67 45.95
N SER A 466 -31.51 -28.01 44.98
CA SER A 466 -32.81 -27.34 45.17
C SER A 466 -33.97 -28.24 44.72
N SER A 467 -34.89 -28.51 45.65
CA SER A 467 -36.03 -29.40 45.45
C SER A 467 -37.09 -28.83 44.50
N LYS A 468 -37.65 -29.69 43.63
CA LYS A 468 -38.93 -29.41 42.96
C LYS A 468 -40.06 -30.11 43.71
N GLU A 469 -40.85 -29.35 44.47
CA GLU A 469 -42.15 -29.84 44.93
C GLU A 469 -43.11 -29.99 43.74
N ALA A 470 -43.93 -31.04 43.77
CA ALA A 470 -44.88 -31.34 42.72
C ALA A 470 -46.28 -30.81 43.10
N LEU A 471 -46.90 -30.08 42.18
CA LEU A 471 -48.23 -29.50 42.35
C LEU A 471 -49.18 -30.13 41.32
N ASN A 472 -50.03 -31.08 41.76
CA ASN A 472 -51.29 -31.37 41.08
C ASN A 472 -52.28 -32.20 41.93
N VAL A 473 -53.46 -31.62 42.15
CA VAL A 473 -54.78 -32.26 42.31
C VAL A 473 -54.94 -33.40 43.35
N ALA A 474 -55.43 -33.02 44.53
CA ALA A 474 -56.65 -33.58 45.14
C ALA A 474 -57.25 -32.56 46.13
#